data_AF-A0A7V4IWF0-F1
#
_entry.id   AF-A0A7V4IWF0-F1
#
_cell.length_a   1.000
_cell.length_b   1.000
_cell.length_c   1.000
_cell.angle_alpha   90.00
_cell.angle_beta   90.00
_cell.angle_gamma   90.00
#
_symmetry.space_group_name_H-M   'P 1'
#
loop_
_entity.id
_entity.type
_entity.pdbx_description
1 polymer ?
#
loop_
_entity_poly.entity_id
_entity_poly.type
_entity_poly.pdbx_seq_one_letter_code
_entity_poly.pdbx_strand_id
1 'polypeptide(L)'
;MMDRILELVKLLRPGLRFKRWIVLLCVALGMILLGVPLATGVHTLDLLKWPNAFWTWFEQLAGVPMDGASGAGMGMLLILAGLALVCVALAHLGSVFMAALSPAVSPTRLVDAVYRDRVLKLGPRVVVLGGGTGLSTMLRGLKQYSSNLVAVVTVTDDGGSSGKLQKQLNVLPPGDIRNCLVAMADAEGTMTDLFQYRFRRGGAENGLRDHAFGNLLIAAMTEIAGGDFEE
;
A
#
# COMPACT_ATOMS: atom_id res chain seq x y z
N MET A 1 19.44 -14.16 -14.91
CA MET A 1 18.46 -13.80 -15.96
C MET A 1 17.12 -14.51 -15.72
N MET A 2 17.13 -15.82 -15.42
CA MET A 2 15.93 -16.59 -15.04
C MET A 2 15.17 -16.01 -13.83
N ASP A 3 15.90 -15.54 -12.80
CA ASP A 3 15.28 -14.99 -11.59
C ASP A 3 14.51 -13.69 -11.83
N ARG A 4 15.01 -12.83 -12.74
CA ARG A 4 14.30 -11.61 -13.15
C ARG A 4 13.01 -11.92 -13.91
N ILE A 5 12.98 -13.00 -14.68
CA ILE A 5 11.78 -13.45 -15.40
C ILE A 5 10.75 -13.99 -14.40
N LEU A 6 11.20 -14.78 -13.41
CA LEU A 6 10.34 -15.27 -12.32
C LEU A 6 9.80 -14.12 -11.45
N GLU A 7 10.55 -13.04 -11.25
CA GLU A 7 10.08 -11.83 -10.58
C GLU A 7 9.05 -11.04 -11.40
N LEU A 8 9.22 -10.93 -12.71
CA LEU A 8 8.23 -10.34 -13.61
C LEU A 8 6.92 -11.14 -13.63
N VAL A 9 6.99 -12.46 -13.49
CA VAL A 9 5.79 -13.31 -13.37
C VAL A 9 5.05 -13.09 -12.04
N LYS A 10 5.73 -12.65 -10.97
CA LYS A 10 5.04 -12.26 -9.71
C LYS A 10 4.16 -11.02 -9.88
N LEU A 11 4.43 -10.17 -10.88
CA LEU A 11 3.57 -9.04 -11.26
C LEU A 11 2.19 -9.51 -11.81
N LEU A 12 2.09 -10.78 -12.22
CA LEU A 12 0.84 -11.44 -12.61
C LEU A 12 0.12 -12.09 -11.40
N ARG A 13 0.51 -11.81 -10.15
CA ARG A 13 -0.27 -12.26 -8.99
C ARG A 13 -1.61 -11.52 -8.91
N PRO A 14 -2.72 -12.21 -8.58
CA PRO A 14 -4.03 -11.58 -8.42
C PRO A 14 -3.98 -10.56 -7.27
N GLY A 15 -4.26 -9.28 -7.56
CA GLY A 15 -4.26 -8.19 -6.57
C GLY A 15 -3.67 -6.87 -7.09
N LEU A 16 -2.70 -6.96 -8.01
CA LEU A 16 -2.21 -5.82 -8.78
C LEU A 16 -3.13 -5.65 -9.99
N ARG A 17 -3.83 -4.51 -10.08
CA ARG A 17 -4.77 -4.17 -11.18
C ARG A 17 -4.15 -4.19 -12.59
N PHE A 18 -2.84 -4.45 -12.69
CA PHE A 18 -2.02 -4.63 -13.88
C PHE A 18 -2.65 -5.52 -14.96
N LYS A 19 -3.25 -6.66 -14.59
CA LYS A 19 -3.90 -7.57 -15.57
C LYS A 19 -5.00 -6.90 -16.38
N ARG A 20 -5.79 -6.01 -15.75
CA ARG A 20 -6.91 -5.32 -16.41
C ARG A 20 -6.41 -4.36 -17.48
N TRP A 21 -5.28 -3.71 -17.23
CA TRP A 21 -4.67 -2.77 -18.16
C TRP A 21 -3.94 -3.43 -19.32
N ILE A 22 -3.33 -4.61 -19.12
CA ILE A 22 -2.82 -5.44 -20.24
C ILE A 22 -3.97 -5.88 -21.14
N VAL A 23 -5.06 -6.38 -20.57
CA VAL A 23 -6.23 -6.79 -21.37
C VAL A 23 -6.77 -5.59 -22.16
N LEU A 24 -6.87 -4.42 -21.52
CA LEU A 24 -7.31 -3.19 -22.19
C LEU A 24 -6.36 -2.75 -23.31
N LEU A 25 -5.04 -2.91 -23.14
CA LEU A 25 -4.04 -2.65 -24.18
C LEU A 25 -4.19 -3.62 -25.37
N CYS A 26 -4.40 -4.92 -25.11
CA CYS A 26 -4.64 -5.91 -26.15
C CYS A 26 -5.93 -5.61 -26.94
N VAL A 27 -7.00 -5.22 -26.25
CA VAL A 27 -8.26 -4.80 -26.88
C VAL A 27 -8.04 -3.56 -27.74
N ALA A 28 -7.31 -2.56 -27.24
CA ALA A 28 -7.03 -1.32 -27.96
C ALA A 28 -6.18 -1.55 -29.23
N LEU A 29 -5.18 -2.43 -29.16
CA LEU A 29 -4.41 -2.88 -30.33
C LEU A 29 -5.28 -3.61 -31.35
N GLY A 30 -6.17 -4.49 -30.88
CA GLY A 30 -7.13 -5.19 -31.75
C GLY A 30 -8.08 -4.22 -32.45
N MET A 31 -8.54 -3.17 -31.75
CA MET A 31 -9.33 -2.10 -32.34
C MET A 31 -8.55 -1.38 -33.44
N ILE A 32 -7.33 -0.92 -33.17
CA ILE A 32 -6.52 -0.23 -34.18
C ILE A 32 -6.27 -1.13 -35.41
N LEU A 33 -5.97 -2.41 -35.18
CA LEU A 33 -5.73 -3.38 -36.25
C LEU A 33 -6.97 -3.62 -37.13
N LEU A 34 -8.16 -3.61 -36.55
CA LEU A 34 -9.43 -3.72 -37.28
C LEU A 34 -9.86 -2.39 -37.94
N GLY A 35 -9.50 -1.24 -37.35
CA GLY A 35 -9.88 0.08 -37.85
C GLY A 35 -9.09 0.53 -39.09
N VAL A 36 -7.81 0.15 -39.22
CA VAL A 36 -6.96 0.52 -40.37
C VAL A 36 -7.49 -0.01 -41.72
N PRO A 37 -7.89 -1.28 -41.85
CA PRO A 37 -8.55 -1.79 -43.06
C PRO A 37 -9.81 -1.02 -43.42
N LEU A 38 -10.66 -0.75 -42.44
CA LEU A 38 -11.93 -0.03 -42.63
C LEU A 38 -11.70 1.42 -43.06
N ALA A 39 -10.72 2.10 -42.46
CA ALA A 39 -10.40 3.50 -42.74
C ALA A 39 -9.81 3.73 -44.14
N THR A 40 -9.02 2.78 -44.64
CA THR A 40 -8.35 2.90 -45.94
C THR A 40 -9.24 2.52 -47.11
N GLY A 41 -10.40 1.89 -46.87
CA GLY A 41 -11.25 1.32 -47.92
C GLY A 41 -10.54 0.23 -48.72
N VAL A 42 -9.33 -0.15 -48.30
CA VAL A 42 -8.58 -1.25 -48.84
C VAL A 42 -9.04 -2.45 -48.03
N HIS A 43 -9.58 -3.46 -48.70
CA HIS A 43 -9.72 -4.80 -48.13
C HIS A 43 -8.31 -5.37 -47.86
N THR A 44 -7.57 -4.81 -46.91
CA THR A 44 -6.22 -5.25 -46.55
C THR A 44 -6.24 -6.66 -45.95
N LEU A 45 -7.40 -7.14 -45.51
CA LEU A 45 -7.59 -8.55 -45.17
C LEU A 45 -7.71 -9.47 -46.41
N ASP A 46 -7.85 -8.95 -47.63
CA ASP A 46 -7.67 -9.75 -48.87
C ASP A 46 -6.18 -10.06 -49.11
N LEU A 47 -5.25 -9.23 -48.62
CA LEU A 47 -3.82 -9.59 -48.54
C LEU A 47 -3.57 -10.75 -47.56
N LEU A 48 -4.43 -10.88 -46.53
CA LEU A 48 -4.42 -12.00 -45.57
C LEU A 48 -5.40 -13.12 -45.98
N LYS A 49 -6.07 -13.02 -47.14
CA LYS A 49 -7.11 -13.93 -47.67
C LYS A 49 -8.16 -14.35 -46.63
N TRP A 50 -8.64 -13.42 -45.82
CA TRP A 50 -9.72 -13.76 -44.90
C TRP A 50 -11.02 -14.05 -45.66
N PRO A 51 -11.86 -14.97 -45.17
CA PRO A 51 -13.10 -15.33 -45.86
C PRO A 51 -14.06 -14.15 -45.94
N ASN A 52 -14.73 -13.98 -47.09
CA ASN A 52 -15.80 -12.97 -47.28
C ASN A 52 -16.93 -13.10 -46.23
N ALA A 53 -17.10 -14.29 -45.63
CA ALA A 53 -18.01 -14.54 -44.52
C ALA A 53 -17.68 -13.72 -43.25
N PHE A 54 -16.41 -13.37 -43.03
CA PHE A 54 -16.02 -12.51 -41.92
C PHE A 54 -16.54 -11.08 -42.10
N TRP A 55 -16.41 -10.55 -43.32
CA TRP A 55 -16.85 -9.21 -43.66
C TRP A 55 -18.36 -9.06 -43.57
N THR A 56 -19.12 -10.00 -44.11
CA THR A 56 -20.58 -9.99 -44.03
C THR A 56 -21.09 -10.16 -42.60
N TRP A 57 -20.42 -10.99 -41.79
CA TRP A 57 -20.71 -11.09 -40.36
C TRP A 57 -20.43 -9.77 -39.62
N PHE A 58 -19.33 -9.09 -39.95
CA PHE A 58 -18.97 -7.82 -39.32
C PHE A 58 -19.91 -6.66 -39.72
N GLU A 59 -20.34 -6.62 -40.98
CA GLU A 59 -21.35 -5.68 -41.48
C GLU A 59 -22.70 -5.86 -40.78
N GLN A 60 -23.13 -7.11 -40.54
CA GLN A 60 -24.32 -7.42 -39.75
C GLN A 60 -24.21 -6.96 -38.30
N LEU A 61 -23.02 -7.04 -37.71
CA LEU A 61 -22.76 -6.57 -36.35
C LEU A 61 -22.75 -5.04 -36.25
N ALA A 62 -22.13 -4.37 -37.22
CA ALA A 62 -21.97 -2.92 -37.23
C ALA A 62 -23.25 -2.17 -37.67
N GLY A 63 -24.15 -2.83 -38.41
CA GLY A 63 -25.42 -2.27 -38.85
C GLY A 63 -25.29 -1.14 -39.88
N VAL A 64 -24.12 -0.96 -40.47
CA VAL A 64 -23.80 0.06 -41.48
C VAL A 64 -23.09 -0.62 -42.64
N PRO A 65 -23.50 -0.37 -43.89
CA PRO A 65 -22.80 -0.92 -45.05
C PRO A 65 -21.38 -0.31 -45.13
N MET A 66 -20.39 -1.18 -45.26
CA MET A 66 -18.96 -0.87 -45.17
C MET A 66 -18.36 -0.47 -46.52
N ASP A 67 -19.18 0.05 -47.42
CA ASP A 67 -18.81 0.54 -48.73
C ASP A 67 -18.54 2.05 -48.72
N GLY A 68 -17.34 2.44 -49.14
CA GLY A 68 -16.99 3.86 -49.31
C GLY A 68 -16.91 4.67 -48.00
N ALA A 69 -17.65 5.79 -47.93
CA ALA A 69 -17.45 6.84 -46.94
C ALA A 69 -17.90 6.46 -45.51
N SER A 70 -18.92 5.60 -45.36
CA SER A 70 -19.42 5.12 -44.07
C SER A 70 -18.42 4.17 -43.39
N GLY A 71 -17.83 3.24 -44.16
CA GLY A 71 -16.79 2.33 -43.69
C GLY A 71 -15.51 3.08 -43.26
N ALA A 72 -15.11 4.07 -44.06
CA ALA A 72 -13.96 4.92 -43.74
C ALA A 72 -14.17 5.72 -42.44
N GLY A 73 -15.37 6.29 -42.25
CA GLY A 73 -15.73 7.00 -41.02
C GLY A 73 -15.72 6.12 -39.77
N MET A 74 -16.28 4.91 -39.87
CA MET A 74 -16.29 3.95 -38.77
C MET A 74 -14.87 3.46 -38.43
N GLY A 75 -14.04 3.19 -39.44
CA GLY A 75 -12.62 2.83 -39.25
C GLY A 75 -11.84 3.91 -38.51
N MET A 76 -12.03 5.19 -38.90
CA MET A 76 -11.38 6.33 -38.24
C MET A 76 -11.82 6.48 -36.77
N LEU A 77 -13.11 6.34 -36.48
CA LEU A 77 -13.61 6.37 -35.11
C LEU A 77 -13.03 5.25 -34.25
N LEU A 78 -12.90 4.05 -34.82
CA LEU A 78 -12.39 2.87 -34.14
C LEU A 78 -10.88 2.99 -33.85
N ILE A 79 -10.11 3.60 -34.75
CA ILE A 79 -8.70 3.98 -34.53
C ILE A 79 -8.58 5.03 -33.42
N LEU A 80 -9.39 6.09 -33.45
CA LEU A 80 -9.36 7.15 -32.43
C LEU A 80 -9.71 6.60 -31.04
N ALA A 81 -10.73 5.76 -30.96
CA ALA A 81 -11.09 5.07 -29.73
C ALA A 81 -9.98 4.13 -29.24
N GLY A 82 -9.36 3.38 -30.15
CA GLY A 82 -8.20 2.53 -29.87
C GLY A 82 -7.00 3.33 -29.33
N LEU A 83 -6.64 4.45 -29.97
CA LEU A 83 -5.57 5.34 -29.50
C LEU A 83 -5.84 5.93 -28.12
N ALA A 84 -7.09 6.36 -27.85
CA ALA A 84 -7.48 6.84 -26.53
C ALA A 84 -7.32 5.75 -25.46
N LEU A 85 -7.75 4.52 -25.75
CA LEU A 85 -7.57 3.37 -24.85
C LEU A 85 -6.10 3.02 -24.63
N VAL A 86 -5.25 3.10 -25.67
CA VAL A 86 -3.80 2.91 -25.52
C VAL A 86 -3.22 3.96 -24.58
N CYS A 87 -3.57 5.24 -24.73
CA CYS A 87 -3.13 6.30 -23.82
C CYS A 87 -3.54 6.04 -22.36
N VAL A 88 -4.79 5.64 -22.14
CA VAL A 88 -5.28 5.29 -20.79
C VAL A 88 -4.54 4.08 -20.22
N ALA A 89 -4.32 3.04 -21.02
CA ALA A 89 -3.57 1.85 -20.62
C ALA A 89 -2.13 2.19 -20.25
N LEU A 90 -1.44 2.97 -21.09
CA LEU A 90 -0.05 3.38 -20.86
C LEU A 90 0.08 4.29 -19.63
N ALA A 91 -0.84 5.23 -19.42
CA ALA A 91 -0.83 6.09 -18.23
C ALA A 91 -0.98 5.29 -16.93
N HIS A 92 -1.85 4.28 -16.92
CA HIS A 92 -2.04 3.41 -15.76
C HIS A 92 -0.92 2.36 -15.59
N LEU A 93 -0.31 1.90 -16.68
CA LEU A 93 0.89 1.07 -16.61
C LEU A 93 2.08 1.87 -16.07
N GLY A 94 2.20 3.14 -16.48
CA GLY A 94 3.23 4.08 -16.02
C GLY A 94 3.12 4.39 -14.53
N SER A 95 1.91 4.56 -13.99
CA SER A 95 1.73 4.79 -12.55
C SER A 95 2.13 3.56 -11.71
N VAL A 96 1.96 2.34 -12.24
CA VAL A 96 2.45 1.10 -11.61
C VAL A 96 3.97 0.97 -11.74
N PHE A 97 4.54 1.37 -12.88
CA PHE A 97 5.99 1.34 -13.11
C PHE A 97 6.75 2.39 -12.29
N MET A 98 6.20 3.60 -12.12
CA MET A 98 6.77 4.62 -11.25
C MET A 98 6.77 4.18 -9.78
N ALA A 99 5.75 3.44 -9.35
CA ALA A 99 5.78 2.79 -8.03
C ALA A 99 6.90 1.74 -7.93
N ALA A 100 7.26 1.07 -9.03
CA ALA A 100 8.33 0.06 -9.08
C ALA A 100 9.75 0.64 -9.22
N LEU A 101 9.89 1.84 -9.80
CA LEU A 101 11.17 2.55 -9.99
C LEU A 101 11.54 3.50 -8.85
N SER A 102 10.66 3.75 -7.88
CA SER A 102 11.01 4.57 -6.71
C SER A 102 12.21 3.92 -5.97
N PRO A 103 13.41 4.55 -5.95
CA PRO A 103 14.64 3.91 -5.43
C PRO A 103 14.64 3.73 -3.91
N ALA A 104 13.58 4.17 -3.21
CA ALA A 104 13.48 4.14 -1.76
C ALA A 104 12.74 2.91 -1.21
N VAL A 105 12.05 2.13 -2.06
CA VAL A 105 11.32 0.94 -1.61
C VAL A 105 11.46 -0.17 -2.64
N SER A 106 12.24 -1.20 -2.31
CA SER A 106 12.32 -2.43 -3.11
C SER A 106 10.90 -2.92 -3.46
N PRO A 107 10.57 -3.19 -4.74
CA PRO A 107 9.20 -3.52 -5.17
C PRO A 107 8.60 -4.75 -4.46
N THR A 108 9.43 -5.66 -3.95
CA THR A 108 9.03 -6.75 -3.05
C THR A 108 8.45 -6.22 -1.75
N ARG A 109 9.11 -5.28 -1.07
CA ARG A 109 8.61 -4.65 0.16
C ARG A 109 7.34 -3.84 -0.04
N LEU A 110 7.13 -3.20 -1.20
CA LEU A 110 5.91 -2.42 -1.43
C LEU A 110 4.70 -3.35 -1.66
N VAL A 111 4.87 -4.41 -2.44
CA VAL A 111 3.81 -5.41 -2.64
C VAL A 111 3.56 -6.19 -1.36
N ASP A 112 4.61 -6.57 -0.63
CA ASP A 112 4.49 -7.24 0.66
C ASP A 112 3.88 -6.30 1.70
N ALA A 113 4.22 -5.01 1.74
CA ALA A 113 3.61 -4.05 2.66
C ALA A 113 2.13 -3.80 2.34
N VAL A 114 1.77 -3.63 1.06
CA VAL A 114 0.37 -3.41 0.64
C VAL A 114 -0.46 -4.68 0.79
N TYR A 115 0.10 -5.85 0.50
CA TYR A 115 -0.56 -7.14 0.71
C TYR A 115 -0.70 -7.44 2.20
N ARG A 116 0.37 -7.24 2.99
CA ARG A 116 0.37 -7.39 4.44
C ARG A 116 -0.66 -6.44 5.07
N ASP A 117 -0.66 -5.16 4.73
CA ASP A 117 -1.65 -4.20 5.26
C ASP A 117 -3.10 -4.62 4.95
N ARG A 118 -3.40 -5.06 3.72
CA ARG A 118 -4.75 -5.57 3.39
C ARG A 118 -5.12 -6.85 4.12
N VAL A 119 -4.20 -7.80 4.21
CA VAL A 119 -4.45 -9.09 4.89
C VAL A 119 -4.60 -8.88 6.40
N LEU A 120 -3.73 -8.08 7.01
CA LEU A 120 -3.78 -7.76 8.44
C LEU A 120 -5.06 -6.99 8.82
N LYS A 121 -5.56 -6.12 7.93
CA LYS A 121 -6.86 -5.42 8.12
C LYS A 121 -8.07 -6.36 8.10
N LEU A 122 -7.97 -7.46 7.36
CA LEU A 122 -8.97 -8.53 7.37
C LEU A 122 -8.76 -9.52 8.54
N GLY A 123 -7.69 -9.36 9.31
CA GLY A 123 -7.38 -10.17 10.48
C GLY A 123 -8.40 -10.00 11.61
N PRO A 124 -8.43 -10.95 12.56
CA PRO A 124 -9.37 -10.92 13.67
C PRO A 124 -9.20 -9.67 14.55
N ARG A 125 -10.30 -9.18 15.11
CA ARG A 125 -10.26 -8.15 16.15
C ARG A 125 -9.82 -8.79 17.46
N VAL A 126 -8.69 -8.34 18.01
CA VAL A 126 -8.12 -8.91 19.23
C VAL A 126 -7.99 -7.81 20.26
N VAL A 127 -8.62 -8.01 21.42
CA VAL A 127 -8.41 -7.18 22.60
C VAL A 127 -7.47 -7.92 23.53
N VAL A 128 -6.37 -7.27 23.91
CA VAL A 128 -5.38 -7.81 24.84
C VAL A 128 -5.40 -6.97 26.10
N LEU A 129 -5.52 -7.63 27.25
CA LEU A 129 -5.54 -7.00 28.57
C LEU A 129 -4.27 -7.40 29.32
N GLY A 130 -3.58 -6.46 29.95
CA GLY A 130 -2.43 -6.78 30.80
C GLY A 130 -1.54 -5.58 31.08
N GLY A 131 -0.29 -5.83 31.43
CA GLY A 131 0.71 -4.78 31.70
C GLY A 131 2.14 -5.31 31.53
N GLY A 132 3.11 -4.48 31.86
CA GLY A 132 4.52 -4.84 31.85
C GLY A 132 5.08 -5.26 30.49
N THR A 133 6.17 -6.03 30.56
CA THR A 133 6.90 -6.50 29.37
C THR A 133 6.21 -7.65 28.64
N GLY A 134 5.46 -8.49 29.36
CA GLY A 134 4.73 -9.63 28.80
C GLY A 134 3.72 -9.21 27.74
N LEU A 135 2.90 -8.19 28.04
CA LEU A 135 1.95 -7.62 27.10
C LEU A 135 2.66 -7.07 25.85
N SER A 136 3.74 -6.30 26.05
CA SER A 136 4.49 -5.71 24.92
C SER A 136 5.14 -6.76 24.00
N THR A 137 5.57 -7.90 24.55
CA THR A 137 6.14 -9.01 23.77
C THR A 137 5.05 -9.71 22.96
N MET A 138 3.89 -9.95 23.57
CA MET A 138 2.73 -10.53 22.89
C MET A 138 2.23 -9.63 21.76
N LEU A 139 2.10 -8.32 21.99
CA LEU A 139 1.70 -7.36 20.95
C LEU A 139 2.67 -7.33 19.77
N ARG A 140 4.00 -7.44 20.03
CA ARG A 140 5.02 -7.55 18.99
C ARG A 140 4.84 -8.77 18.09
N GLY A 141 4.39 -9.89 18.65
CA GLY A 141 4.05 -11.08 17.86
C GLY A 141 2.72 -10.92 17.13
N LEU A 142 1.68 -10.49 17.85
CA LEU A 142 0.31 -10.38 17.31
C LEU A 142 0.19 -9.40 16.15
N LYS A 143 0.99 -8.33 16.11
CA LYS A 143 0.95 -7.36 14.99
C LYS A 143 1.35 -7.97 13.64
N GLN A 144 2.00 -9.14 13.65
CA GLN A 144 2.30 -9.89 12.43
C GLN A 144 1.09 -10.64 11.86
N TYR A 145 -0.01 -10.76 12.63
CA TYR A 145 -1.19 -11.54 12.27
C TYR A 145 -2.48 -10.71 12.14
N SER A 146 -2.58 -9.57 12.83
CA SER A 146 -3.71 -8.65 12.70
C SER A 146 -3.29 -7.21 12.94
N SER A 147 -3.89 -6.27 12.21
CA SER A 147 -3.80 -4.83 12.49
C SER A 147 -4.94 -4.34 13.38
N ASN A 148 -5.91 -5.21 13.70
CA ASN A 148 -7.09 -4.88 14.50
C ASN A 148 -6.85 -5.21 15.97
N LEU A 149 -5.78 -4.65 16.54
CA LEU A 149 -5.36 -4.89 17.93
C LEU A 149 -5.77 -3.73 18.82
N VAL A 150 -6.36 -4.05 19.97
CA VAL A 150 -6.61 -3.10 21.06
C VAL A 150 -5.87 -3.62 22.28
N ALA A 151 -4.99 -2.80 22.85
CA ALA A 151 -4.28 -3.12 24.08
C ALA A 151 -4.86 -2.28 25.22
N VAL A 152 -5.45 -2.94 26.22
CA VAL A 152 -5.83 -2.30 27.48
C VAL A 152 -4.69 -2.55 28.46
N VAL A 153 -3.99 -1.47 28.78
CA VAL A 153 -2.76 -1.52 29.56
C VAL A 153 -3.05 -1.10 30.99
N THR A 154 -2.74 -1.97 31.95
CA THR A 154 -2.77 -1.61 33.36
C THR A 154 -1.57 -0.73 33.69
N VAL A 155 -1.82 0.45 34.24
CA VAL A 155 -0.76 1.39 34.57
C VAL A 155 -0.27 1.14 36.00
N THR A 156 0.49 0.06 36.20
CA THR A 156 0.96 -0.36 37.53
C THR A 156 2.45 -0.11 37.77
N ASP A 157 3.15 0.49 36.80
CA ASP A 157 4.61 0.65 36.85
C ASP A 157 5.02 1.78 37.81
N ASP A 158 5.30 1.45 39.07
CA ASP A 158 5.71 2.38 40.13
C ASP A 158 7.24 2.48 40.29
N GLY A 159 8.00 1.77 39.46
CA GLY A 159 9.45 1.66 39.52
C GLY A 159 10.23 2.63 38.62
N GLY A 160 11.49 2.89 38.99
CA GLY A 160 12.49 3.52 38.13
C GLY A 160 12.11 4.90 37.59
N SER A 161 12.11 5.05 36.26
CA SER A 161 11.80 6.32 35.59
C SER A 161 10.31 6.69 35.69
N SER A 162 9.41 5.71 35.62
CA SER A 162 7.96 5.92 35.63
C SER A 162 7.51 6.42 37.00
N GLY A 163 7.96 5.75 38.08
CA GLY A 163 7.67 6.17 39.44
C GLY A 163 8.28 7.52 39.84
N LYS A 164 9.47 7.86 39.33
CA LYS A 164 10.06 9.20 39.55
C LYS A 164 9.20 10.31 38.94
N LEU A 165 8.77 10.13 37.68
CA LEU A 165 7.92 11.09 36.99
C LEU A 165 6.54 11.22 37.62
N GLN A 166 5.95 10.10 38.03
CA GLN A 166 4.69 10.11 38.78
C GLN A 166 4.81 10.95 40.06
N LYS A 167 5.89 10.78 40.84
CA LYS A 167 6.11 11.55 42.08
C LYS A 167 6.43 13.02 41.85
N GLN A 168 7.11 13.35 40.75
CA GLN A 168 7.56 14.73 40.47
C GLN A 168 6.51 15.57 39.76
N LEU A 169 5.75 14.97 38.83
CA LEU A 169 4.82 15.67 37.94
C LEU A 169 3.35 15.31 38.20
N ASN A 170 3.07 14.40 39.15
CA ASN A 170 1.72 13.93 39.45
C ASN A 170 0.97 13.36 38.22
N VAL A 171 1.71 12.76 37.29
CA VAL A 171 1.18 12.11 36.07
C VAL A 171 1.06 10.60 36.24
N LEU A 172 0.21 9.95 35.44
CA LEU A 172 0.14 8.50 35.38
C LEU A 172 1.50 7.91 34.95
N PRO A 173 1.92 6.74 35.50
CA PRO A 173 3.21 6.15 35.15
C PRO A 173 3.29 5.72 33.67
N PRO A 174 4.16 6.33 32.84
CA PRO A 174 4.08 6.14 31.40
C PRO A 174 4.76 4.85 30.89
N GLY A 175 5.47 4.10 31.73
CA GLY A 175 6.40 3.04 31.30
C GLY A 175 5.77 1.87 30.55
N ASP A 176 4.70 1.29 31.08
CA ASP A 176 4.03 0.15 30.47
C ASP A 176 3.36 0.53 29.14
N ILE A 177 2.75 1.70 29.09
CA ILE A 177 2.15 2.26 27.89
C ILE A 177 3.21 2.57 26.84
N ARG A 178 4.34 3.16 27.22
CA ARG A 178 5.50 3.37 26.34
C ARG A 178 5.93 2.05 25.68
N ASN A 179 6.09 0.99 26.46
CA ASN A 179 6.52 -0.31 25.92
C ASN A 179 5.49 -0.89 24.93
N CYS A 180 4.19 -0.73 25.20
CA CYS A 180 3.12 -1.17 24.31
C CYS A 180 3.05 -0.32 23.03
N LEU A 181 3.19 1.00 23.12
CA LEU A 181 3.27 1.91 21.98
C LEU A 181 4.41 1.52 21.04
N VAL A 182 5.60 1.31 21.60
CA VAL A 182 6.78 0.87 20.84
C VAL A 182 6.56 -0.53 20.23
N ALA A 183 5.90 -1.43 20.96
CA ALA A 183 5.61 -2.77 20.45
C ALA A 183 4.68 -2.74 19.24
N MET A 184 3.64 -1.90 19.28
CA MET A 184 2.63 -1.79 18.22
C MET A 184 3.05 -0.88 17.06
N ALA A 185 3.99 0.05 17.27
CA ALA A 185 4.47 0.92 16.21
C ALA A 185 5.02 0.11 15.02
N ASP A 186 4.69 0.57 13.80
CA ASP A 186 5.30 0.10 12.55
C ASP A 186 6.53 0.95 12.23
N ALA A 187 7.39 1.16 13.24
CA ALA A 187 8.61 1.95 13.14
C ALA A 187 9.84 1.03 13.21
N GLU A 188 10.55 0.91 12.09
CA GLU A 188 11.91 0.37 12.07
C GLU A 188 12.91 1.54 12.24
N GLY A 189 13.99 1.32 13.00
CA GLY A 189 15.12 2.25 13.09
C GLY A 189 15.07 3.28 14.22
N THR A 190 15.62 4.47 13.94
CA THR A 190 16.03 5.49 14.93
C THR A 190 14.94 5.99 15.86
N MET A 191 13.68 6.05 15.42
CA MET A 191 12.58 6.54 16.26
C MET A 191 12.26 5.57 17.41
N THR A 192 12.30 4.26 17.13
CA THR A 192 12.14 3.22 18.15
C THR A 192 13.28 3.27 19.16
N ASP A 193 14.51 3.50 18.69
CA ASP A 193 15.69 3.66 19.54
C ASP A 193 15.59 4.91 20.41
N LEU A 194 15.13 6.03 19.85
CA LEU A 194 14.90 7.27 20.60
C LEU A 194 13.84 7.08 21.68
N PHE A 195 12.71 6.44 21.36
CA PHE A 195 11.64 6.20 22.34
C PHE A 195 12.07 5.29 23.49
N GLN A 196 12.97 4.33 23.21
CA GLN A 196 13.54 3.43 24.21
C GLN A 196 14.81 3.96 24.89
N TYR A 197 15.36 5.08 24.41
CA TYR A 197 16.61 5.62 24.91
C TYR A 197 16.50 5.97 26.40
N ARG A 198 17.49 5.52 27.18
CA ARG A 198 17.63 5.84 28.59
C ARG A 198 18.88 6.68 28.82
N PHE A 199 18.69 7.85 29.43
CA PHE A 199 19.77 8.79 29.71
C PHE A 199 20.79 8.19 30.68
N ARG A 200 22.06 8.10 30.24
CA ARG A 200 23.17 7.57 31.05
C ARG A 200 23.90 8.63 31.89
N ARG A 201 23.70 9.90 31.56
CA ARG A 201 24.35 11.07 32.18
C ARG A 201 23.28 12.06 32.60
N GLY A 202 23.55 12.89 33.62
CA GLY A 202 22.65 14.00 33.99
C GLY A 202 22.42 14.25 35.48
N GLY A 203 23.34 13.90 36.40
CA GLY A 203 23.19 14.15 37.84
C GLY A 203 22.40 13.07 38.59
N ALA A 204 22.71 12.85 39.88
CA ALA A 204 22.13 11.78 40.69
C ALA A 204 20.80 12.17 41.38
N GLU A 205 20.63 13.46 41.72
CA GLU A 205 19.42 14.03 42.31
C GLU A 205 18.70 14.92 41.29
N ASN A 206 17.40 14.68 41.06
CA ASN A 206 16.54 15.43 40.12
C ASN A 206 17.08 15.58 38.69
N GLY A 207 18.03 14.74 38.32
CA GLY A 207 18.70 14.72 37.04
C GLY A 207 18.01 13.83 36.01
N LEU A 208 18.40 13.97 34.74
CA LEU A 208 17.92 13.11 33.66
C LEU A 208 18.39 11.65 33.78
N ARG A 209 19.34 11.34 34.68
CA ARG A 209 19.92 10.00 34.78
C ARG A 209 18.85 8.94 35.05
N ASP A 210 18.89 7.89 34.26
CA ASP A 210 17.95 6.77 34.25
C ASP A 210 16.52 7.09 33.80
N HIS A 211 16.22 8.31 33.35
CA HIS A 211 14.95 8.57 32.69
C HIS A 211 14.95 7.97 31.28
N ALA A 212 13.82 7.39 30.88
CA ALA A 212 13.60 7.02 29.49
C ALA A 212 13.05 8.24 28.74
N PHE A 213 13.60 8.57 27.57
CA PHE A 213 13.13 9.69 26.77
C PHE A 213 11.64 9.55 26.43
N GLY A 214 11.18 8.36 26.03
CA GLY A 214 9.76 8.11 25.76
C GLY A 214 8.86 8.40 26.96
N ASN A 215 9.32 8.18 28.20
CA ASN A 215 8.54 8.52 29.38
C ASN A 215 8.41 10.03 29.57
N LEU A 216 9.47 10.79 29.29
CA LEU A 216 9.46 12.26 29.35
C LEU A 216 8.55 12.84 28.28
N LEU A 217 8.60 12.29 27.07
CA LEU A 217 7.74 12.71 25.97
C LEU A 217 6.26 12.47 26.31
N ILE A 218 5.91 11.29 26.82
CA ILE A 218 4.53 11.00 27.24
C ILE A 218 4.10 11.95 28.36
N ALA A 219 4.94 12.15 29.39
CA ALA A 219 4.62 13.07 30.48
C ALA A 219 4.41 14.52 30.00
N ALA A 220 5.24 15.00 29.08
CA ALA A 220 5.10 16.33 28.50
C ALA A 220 3.82 16.46 27.66
N MET A 221 3.45 15.42 26.90
CA MET A 221 2.19 15.39 26.15
C MET A 221 0.99 15.44 27.08
N THR A 222 0.99 14.65 28.17
CA THR A 222 -0.05 14.69 29.21
C THR A 222 -0.17 16.08 29.85
N GLU A 223 0.96 16.75 30.11
CA GLU A 223 0.94 18.11 30.67
C GLU A 223 0.37 19.14 29.66
N ILE A 224 0.72 19.02 28.38
CA ILE A 224 0.16 19.85 27.30
C ILE A 224 -1.35 19.63 27.15
N ALA A 225 -1.82 18.39 27.31
CA ALA A 225 -3.24 18.02 27.31
C ALA A 225 -3.97 18.43 28.61
N GLY A 226 -3.37 19.27 29.45
CA GLY A 226 -4.01 19.76 30.68
C GLY A 226 -4.14 18.72 31.78
N GLY A 227 -3.32 17.66 31.73
CA GLY A 227 -3.35 16.55 32.67
C GLY A 227 -4.26 15.39 32.25
N ASP A 228 -4.93 15.49 31.09
CA ASP A 228 -5.59 14.35 30.48
C ASP A 228 -4.54 13.43 29.86
N PHE A 229 -4.54 12.16 30.27
CA PHE A 229 -3.59 11.16 29.77
C PHE A 229 -4.12 10.43 28.54
N GLU A 230 -5.45 10.45 28.31
CA GLU A 230 -6.07 9.76 27.18
C GLU A 230 -5.98 10.57 25.88
N GLU A 231 -5.89 11.90 25.99
CA GLU A 231 -5.80 12.87 24.87
C GLU A 231 -4.35 13.04 24.33
#